data_AF-A0A3D1HBN3-F1
#
_entry.id   AF-A0A3D1HBN3-F1
#
_cell.length_a   1.000
_cell.length_b   1.000
_cell.length_c   1.000
_cell.angle_alpha   90.00
_cell.angle_beta   90.00
_cell.angle_gamma   90.00
#
_symmetry.space_group_name_H-M   'P 1'
#
loop_
_entity.id
_entity.type
_entity.pdbx_description
1 polymer ?
#
loop_
_entity_poly.entity_id
_entity_poly.type
_entity_poly.pdbx_seq_one_letter_code
_entity_poly.pdbx_strand_id
1 'polypeptide(L)' 'MKHLLKLLDLSTEEIIDILNLADQLKYEQKHGIPHNILKGMTLGMIFQKS' A
#
# COMPACT_ATOMS: atom_id res chain seq x y z
N MET A 1 -16.43 -2.37 -2.05
CA MET A 1 -15.08 -1.75 -2.07
C MET A 1 -14.60 -1.66 -0.62
N LYS A 2 -13.35 -2.06 -0.33
CA LYS A 2 -12.76 -1.85 0.99
C LYS A 2 -12.15 -0.44 1.02
N HIS A 3 -12.50 0.36 2.02
CA HIS A 3 -11.92 1.68 2.26
C HIS A 3 -11.05 1.61 3.50
N LEU A 4 -9.91 2.30 3.49
CA LEU A 4 -9.04 2.45 4.66
C LEU A 4 -9.23 3.86 5.22
N LEU A 5 -10.13 4.01 6.19
CA LEU A 5 -10.39 5.28 6.88
C LEU A 5 -9.73 5.33 8.25
N LYS A 6 -9.68 4.19 8.96
CA LYS A 6 -9.11 4.05 10.30
C LYS A 6 -8.45 2.69 10.45
N LEU A 7 -7.43 2.58 11.30
CA LEU A 7 -6.78 1.28 11.60
C LEU A 7 -7.72 0.30 12.32
N LEU A 8 -8.72 0.79 13.06
CA LEU A 8 -9.74 -0.03 13.73
C LEU A 8 -10.61 -0.83 12.75
N ASP A 9 -10.62 -0.46 11.47
CA ASP A 9 -11.38 -1.15 10.43
C ASP A 9 -10.62 -2.38 9.89
N LEU A 10 -9.36 -2.60 10.31
CA LEU A 10 -8.53 -3.72 9.91
C LEU A 10 -8.46 -4.79 11.00
N SER A 11 -8.47 -6.05 10.60
CA SER A 11 -8.09 -7.15 11.49
C SER A 11 -6.56 -7.15 11.72
N THR A 12 -6.12 -7.82 12.79
CA THR A 12 -4.68 -8.02 13.05
C THR A 12 -3.98 -8.73 11.88
N GLU A 13 -4.66 -9.68 11.24
CA GLU A 13 -4.13 -10.42 10.08
C GLU A 13 -3.95 -9.49 8.88
N GLU A 14 -4.94 -8.65 8.58
CA GLU A 14 -4.86 -7.68 7.47
C GLU A 14 -3.72 -6.67 7.69
N ILE A 15 -3.48 -6.25 8.94
CA ILE A 15 -2.34 -5.40 9.29
C ILE A 15 -1.02 -6.13 9.02
N ILE A 16 -0.90 -7.39 9.46
CA ILE A 16 0.30 -8.20 9.25
C ILE A 16 0.56 -8.39 7.75
N ASP A 17 -0.48 -8.65 6.95
CA ASP A 17 -0.35 -8.81 5.49
C ASP A 17 0.15 -7.54 4.80
N ILE A 18 -0.37 -6.36 5.21
CA ILE A 18 0.12 -5.06 4.70
C ILE A 18 1.60 -4.88 5.04
N LEU A 19 2.02 -5.23 6.26
CA LEU A 19 3.41 -5.09 6.69
C LEU A 19 4.34 -6.04 5.96
N ASN A 20 3.93 -7.29 5.72
CA ASN A 20 4.70 -8.27 4.96
C ASN A 20 4.89 -7.82 3.51
N LEU A 21 3.82 -7.32 2.87
CA LEU A 21 3.90 -6.77 1.51
C LEU A 21 4.84 -5.56 1.47
N ALA A 22 4.76 -4.67 2.46
CA ALA A 22 5.63 -3.50 2.54
C ALA A 22 7.11 -3.91 2.68
N ASP A 23 7.42 -4.97 3.44
CA ASP A 23 8.80 -5.46 3.59
C ASP A 23 9.34 -6.03 2.27
N GLN A 24 8.53 -6.81 1.55
CA GLN A 24 8.88 -7.31 0.22
C GLN A 24 9.15 -6.17 -0.76
N LEU A 25 8.23 -5.20 -0.88
CA LEU A 25 8.40 -4.06 -1.79
C LEU A 25 9.63 -3.22 -1.44
N LYS A 26 9.93 -3.07 -0.15
CA LYS A 26 11.13 -2.40 0.34
C LYS A 26 12.40 -3.15 -0.06
N TYR A 27 12.40 -4.48 0.02
CA TYR A 27 13.50 -5.31 -0.46
C TYR A 27 13.71 -5.15 -1.96
N GLU A 28 12.64 -5.27 -2.75
CA GLU A 28 12.66 -5.13 -4.21
C GLU A 28 13.18 -3.75 -4.63
N GLN A 29 12.70 -2.68 -3.98
CA GLN A 29 13.17 -1.32 -4.20
C GLN A 29 14.68 -1.18 -3.91
N LYS A 30 15.17 -1.73 -2.81
CA LYS A 30 16.59 -1.68 -2.43
C LYS A 30 17.51 -2.39 -3.41
N HIS A 31 17.04 -3.47 -4.02
CA HIS A 31 17.82 -4.27 -4.97
C HIS A 31 17.56 -3.88 -6.44
N GLY A 32 16.79 -2.80 -6.68
CA GLY A 32 16.49 -2.33 -8.02
C GLY A 32 15.61 -3.27 -8.84
N ILE A 33 14.82 -4.13 -8.17
CA ILE A 33 13.89 -5.07 -8.81
C ILE A 33 12.62 -4.31 -9.19
N PRO A 34 12.28 -4.19 -10.49
CA PRO A 34 11.10 -3.45 -10.92
C PRO A 34 9.80 -4.16 -10.52
N HIS A 35 8.86 -3.44 -9.90
CA HIS A 35 7.56 -3.96 -9.47
C HIS A 35 6.40 -3.09 -9.99
N ASN A 36 5.97 -3.34 -11.24
CA ASN A 36 4.94 -2.56 -11.93
C ASN A 36 3.51 -3.07 -11.68
N ILE A 37 3.14 -3.26 -10.41
CA ILE A 37 1.91 -3.96 -9.99
C ILE A 37 0.63 -3.23 -10.45
N LEU A 38 0.67 -1.89 -10.53
CA LEU A 38 -0.49 -1.04 -10.86
C LEU A 38 -0.36 -0.35 -12.23
N LYS A 39 0.39 -0.94 -13.17
CA LYS A 39 0.62 -0.34 -14.50
C LYS A 39 -0.73 -0.09 -15.22
N GLY A 40 -0.98 1.15 -15.59
CA GLY A 40 -2.22 1.57 -16.28
C GLY A 40 -3.35 1.98 -15.35
N MET A 41 -3.17 1.94 -14.02
CA MET A 41 -4.13 2.43 -13.04
C MET A 41 -3.85 3.90 -12.69
N THR A 42 -4.87 4.63 -12.22
CA THR A 42 -4.76 6.05 -11.82
C THR A 42 -5.31 6.24 -10.41
N LEU A 43 -4.59 7.00 -9.58
CA LEU A 43 -4.99 7.32 -8.21
C LEU A 43 -5.34 8.81 -8.11
N GLY A 44 -6.61 9.13 -7.78
CA GLY A 44 -7.04 10.49 -7.51
C GLY A 44 -6.75 10.87 -6.05
N MET A 45 -5.88 11.86 -5.84
CA MET A 45 -5.54 12.38 -4.51
C MET A 45 -6.18 13.76 -4.31
N ILE A 46 -6.89 13.95 -3.19
CA ILE A 46 -7.53 15.21 -2.82
C ILE A 46 -6.91 15.72 -1.53
N PHE A 47 -6.41 16.95 -1.54
CA PHE A 47 -5.81 17.61 -0.38
C PHE A 47 -6.58 18.89 -0.06
N GLN A 48 -7.02 19.03 1.19
CA GLN A 48 -7.74 20.22 1.66
C GLN A 48 -6.82 21.23 2.35
N LYS A 49 -5.72 20.78 2.97
CA LYS A 49 -4.74 21.63 3.66
C LYS A 49 -3.40 21.54 2.96
N SER A 50 -2.71 22.68 2.91
CA SER A 50 -1.33 22.85 2.45
C SER A 50 -0.33 22.53 3.54
#